data_AF-A0AAN6R711-F1
#
_entry.id   AF-A0AAN6R711-F1
#
_cell.length_a   1.000
_cell.length_b   1.000
_cell.length_c   1.000
_cell.angle_alpha   90.00
_cell.angle_beta   90.00
_cell.angle_gamma   90.00
#
_symmetry.space_group_name_H-M   'P 1'
#
loop_
_entity.id
_entity.type
_entity.pdbx_description
1 polymer ?
#
loop_
_entity_poly.entity_id
_entity_poly.type
_entity_poly.pdbx_seq_one_letter_code
_entity_poly.pdbx_strand_id
1 'polypeptide(L)'
;MRLLASSSRRFTRQRFLQAPLTYYYRRNHAMGGGEAIEEQTLPRYHERHYYPIKIGEVFKDRYRVIAKLGYGAYSTVWLAWDERAKQYTSLKVCVSQDTESSPAINEVNMLRRLKRFADTEHRDLPGVGFTRLADDIFEIDGRHYCIASKPQGQSIRVLRETFPNGILPKLLVKSIIHRLWFSVNWFHSTCGVIHTDISPQNVLMQLEDDSSLKDVEDQESQDPSVPIFTTDGAAPVYRSRGTKLELSGLPVLADFGQMKLGEGQINQDWWMSDLYRAPEVLLGLPWGYPVDVWSIGVMTLELMEGKNLFNPIDWVNNQYVLPLALAQCIGYLGLPPLEMVRKSPLFSTYFDEQGNWASEPPIPKTSFEAFVTTIPPGEEKDQFLRFIRKILTWDPEARANSYELIQDEWMMRPPSEEDMMSLGTQMG
;
A
#
# COMPACT_ATOMS: atom_id res chain seq x y z
N MET A 1 -1.38 -33.71 -59.20
CA MET A 1 -1.62 -34.65 -58.08
C MET A 1 -0.68 -34.23 -56.95
N ARG A 2 -1.12 -33.83 -55.74
CA ARG A 2 -1.74 -34.66 -54.67
C ARG A 2 -0.85 -35.89 -54.38
N LEU A 3 -0.34 -36.18 -53.18
CA LEU A 3 -0.55 -35.74 -51.79
C LEU A 3 0.84 -35.69 -51.07
N LEU A 4 1.04 -35.38 -49.79
CA LEU A 4 0.16 -35.21 -48.61
C LEU A 4 0.65 -33.99 -47.78
N ALA A 5 0.46 -33.97 -46.45
CA ALA A 5 0.96 -32.97 -45.50
C ALA A 5 1.18 -33.60 -44.11
N SER A 6 2.07 -33.03 -43.29
CA SER A 6 2.07 -33.24 -41.83
C SER A 6 2.48 -31.94 -41.12
N SER A 7 1.56 -31.39 -40.32
CA SER A 7 1.70 -30.07 -39.71
C SER A 7 2.44 -30.10 -38.36
N SER A 8 3.57 -29.40 -38.24
CA SER A 8 4.10 -28.96 -36.95
C SER A 8 3.65 -27.54 -36.65
N ARG A 9 2.54 -27.40 -35.90
CA ARG A 9 2.10 -26.09 -35.39
C ARG A 9 3.14 -25.59 -34.37
N ARG A 10 3.85 -24.51 -34.71
CA ARG A 10 4.63 -23.75 -33.73
C ARG A 10 3.67 -23.22 -32.66
N PHE A 11 3.78 -23.71 -31.43
CA PHE A 11 3.03 -23.17 -30.32
C PHE A 11 3.47 -21.72 -30.06
N THR A 12 2.47 -20.86 -29.88
CA THR A 12 2.60 -19.41 -29.73
C THR A 12 3.29 -19.03 -28.42
N ARG A 13 4.17 -18.02 -28.47
CA ARG A 13 4.62 -17.28 -27.28
C ARG A 13 3.40 -16.85 -26.47
N GLN A 14 3.26 -17.39 -25.27
CA GLN A 14 2.16 -17.08 -24.36
C GLN A 14 2.38 -15.65 -23.80
N ARG A 15 1.35 -14.81 -23.89
CA ARG A 15 1.38 -13.43 -23.37
C ARG A 15 1.38 -13.44 -21.84
N PHE A 16 2.56 -13.31 -21.23
CA PHE A 16 2.70 -12.93 -19.81
C PHE A 16 3.32 -11.54 -19.71
N LEU A 17 2.51 -10.51 -19.99
CA LEU A 17 2.84 -9.10 -19.77
C LEU A 17 1.58 -8.32 -19.35
N GLN A 18 1.12 -8.58 -18.13
CA GLN A 18 0.57 -7.51 -17.29
C GLN A 18 1.63 -7.25 -16.21
N ALA A 19 2.48 -6.25 -16.46
CA ALA A 19 3.44 -5.79 -15.47
C ALA A 19 2.69 -5.09 -14.32
N PRO A 20 3.13 -5.25 -13.06
CA PRO A 20 2.54 -4.55 -11.93
C PRO A 20 2.71 -3.03 -12.10
N LEU A 21 1.75 -2.29 -11.55
CA LEU A 21 1.65 -0.85 -11.67
C LEU A 21 2.40 -0.15 -10.54
N THR A 22 3.73 -0.30 -10.52
CA THR A 22 4.57 0.50 -9.62
C THR A 22 4.71 1.93 -10.12
N TYR A 23 4.41 2.87 -9.22
CA TYR A 23 4.50 4.31 -9.45
C TYR A 23 5.95 4.76 -9.39
N TYR A 24 6.66 4.70 -10.52
CA TYR A 24 7.99 5.28 -10.63
C TYR A 24 8.02 6.41 -11.67
N TYR A 25 8.51 7.56 -11.20
CA TYR A 25 8.58 8.81 -11.95
C TYR A 25 9.34 8.64 -13.26
N ARG A 26 8.60 8.59 -14.37
CA ARG A 26 9.19 8.68 -15.69
C ARG A 26 9.35 10.16 -16.03
N ARG A 27 10.59 10.66 -16.02
CA ARG A 27 10.91 12.03 -16.44
C ARG A 27 10.76 12.16 -17.96
N ASN A 28 9.51 12.14 -18.44
CA ASN A 28 9.16 12.37 -19.83
C ASN A 28 9.32 13.87 -20.13
N HIS A 29 10.13 14.20 -21.13
CA HIS A 29 10.12 15.54 -21.71
C HIS A 29 8.78 15.80 -22.41
N ALA A 30 7.95 16.67 -21.84
CA ALA A 30 6.85 17.31 -22.55
C ALA A 30 7.36 18.62 -23.18
N MET A 31 7.15 18.80 -24.49
CA MET A 31 7.37 20.09 -25.15
C MET A 31 6.07 20.90 -25.15
N GLY A 32 6.16 22.15 -24.69
CA GLY A 32 5.15 23.18 -24.87
C GLY A 32 4.29 23.47 -23.62
N GLY A 33 4.33 24.72 -23.15
CA GLY A 33 3.22 25.31 -22.41
C GLY A 33 3.12 25.06 -20.89
N GLY A 34 4.23 25.11 -20.16
CA GLY A 34 4.22 25.04 -18.68
C GLY A 34 4.88 23.78 -18.13
N GLU A 35 5.34 23.83 -16.87
CA GLU A 35 5.90 22.68 -16.19
C GLU A 35 4.76 21.81 -15.63
N ALA A 36 4.72 20.54 -16.04
CA ALA A 36 3.71 19.59 -15.59
C ALA A 36 3.82 19.35 -14.08
N ILE A 37 2.69 19.40 -13.36
CA ILE A 37 2.64 19.19 -11.91
C ILE A 37 1.79 17.99 -11.52
N GLU A 38 2.11 17.40 -10.38
CA GLU A 38 1.28 16.42 -9.69
C GLU A 38 0.83 15.25 -10.61
N GLU A 39 -0.47 15.00 -10.76
CA GLU A 39 -0.99 13.93 -11.60
C GLU A 39 -0.49 14.00 -13.04
N GLN A 40 -0.20 15.19 -13.56
CA GLN A 40 0.33 15.40 -14.92
C GLN A 40 1.73 14.78 -15.11
N THR A 41 2.46 14.52 -14.02
CA THR A 41 3.78 13.86 -14.04
C THR A 41 3.70 12.34 -14.08
N LEU A 42 2.49 11.76 -13.90
CA LEU A 42 2.33 10.31 -13.79
C LEU A 42 2.43 9.61 -15.15
N PRO A 43 3.09 8.44 -15.26
CA PRO A 43 3.35 7.77 -16.55
C PRO A 43 2.11 7.36 -17.37
N ARG A 44 0.90 7.40 -16.78
CA ARG A 44 -0.38 7.09 -17.43
C ARG A 44 -1.39 8.23 -17.32
N TYR A 45 -0.95 9.45 -17.01
CA TYR A 45 -1.83 10.60 -16.99
C TYR A 45 -2.47 10.84 -18.35
N HIS A 46 -3.77 11.07 -18.35
CA HIS A 46 -4.50 11.58 -19.50
C HIS A 46 -5.67 12.41 -18.96
N GLU A 47 -5.69 13.70 -19.29
CA GLU A 47 -6.64 14.69 -18.73
C GLU A 47 -8.10 14.21 -18.74
N ARG A 48 -8.54 13.56 -19.83
CA ARG A 48 -9.92 13.08 -20.02
C ARG A 48 -10.36 11.99 -19.04
N HIS A 49 -9.42 11.34 -18.37
CA HIS A 49 -9.72 10.37 -17.32
C HIS A 49 -9.93 11.04 -15.96
N TYR A 50 -9.48 12.27 -15.74
CA TYR A 50 -9.64 12.98 -14.47
C TYR A 50 -10.88 13.87 -14.49
N TYR A 51 -11.60 13.95 -13.37
CA TYR A 51 -12.73 14.88 -13.26
C TYR A 51 -12.20 16.32 -13.05
N PRO A 52 -12.65 17.32 -13.84
CA PRO A 52 -12.14 18.69 -13.83
C PRO A 52 -12.72 19.54 -12.67
N ILE A 53 -12.58 19.03 -11.45
CA ILE A 53 -13.06 19.63 -10.20
C ILE A 53 -12.55 21.06 -10.00
N LYS A 54 -13.40 21.90 -9.40
CA LYS A 54 -13.07 23.29 -9.05
C LYS A 54 -13.15 23.51 -7.55
N ILE A 55 -12.25 24.33 -7.02
CA ILE A 55 -12.38 24.85 -5.66
C ILE A 55 -13.67 25.67 -5.54
N GLY A 56 -14.43 25.45 -4.47
CA GLY A 56 -15.77 26.01 -4.27
C GLY A 56 -16.91 25.25 -4.95
N GLU A 57 -16.64 24.21 -5.75
CA GLU A 57 -17.67 23.33 -6.32
C GLU A 57 -18.45 22.59 -5.21
N VAL A 58 -19.74 22.31 -5.43
CA VAL A 58 -20.61 21.65 -4.43
C VAL A 58 -21.23 20.39 -5.02
N PHE A 59 -20.86 19.22 -4.49
CA PHE A 59 -21.48 17.95 -4.88
C PHE A 59 -22.69 17.62 -4.00
N LYS A 60 -23.76 17.07 -4.61
CA LYS A 60 -24.99 16.59 -3.94
C LYS A 60 -25.68 17.62 -3.02
N ASP A 61 -25.52 18.92 -3.31
CA ASP A 61 -25.97 20.02 -2.44
C ASP A 61 -25.51 19.83 -0.98
N ARG A 62 -24.28 19.33 -0.81
CA ARG A 62 -23.74 18.86 0.47
C ARG A 62 -22.25 19.11 0.63
N TYR A 63 -21.44 18.70 -0.35
CA TYR A 63 -19.99 18.65 -0.20
C TYR A 63 -19.33 19.82 -0.94
N ARG A 64 -19.01 20.89 -0.20
CA ARG A 64 -18.34 22.08 -0.73
C ARG A 64 -16.83 21.87 -0.75
N VAL A 65 -16.23 21.82 -1.94
CA VAL A 65 -14.78 21.65 -2.13
C VAL A 65 -14.03 22.86 -1.58
N ILE A 66 -13.01 22.60 -0.74
CA ILE A 66 -12.14 23.61 -0.15
C ILE A 66 -10.80 23.62 -0.88
N ALA A 67 -9.99 22.57 -0.74
CA ALA A 67 -8.62 22.53 -1.25
C ALA A 67 -8.24 21.12 -1.70
N LYS A 68 -7.22 21.01 -2.53
CA LYS A 68 -6.64 19.71 -2.90
C LYS A 68 -5.73 19.19 -1.79
N LEU A 69 -5.85 17.92 -1.43
CA LEU A 69 -5.01 17.26 -0.43
C LEU A 69 -3.99 16.29 -1.05
N GLY A 70 -4.27 15.75 -2.24
CA GLY A 70 -3.37 14.81 -2.90
C GLY A 70 -3.90 14.22 -4.20
N TYR A 71 -3.14 13.30 -4.79
CA TYR A 71 -3.44 12.69 -6.08
C TYR A 71 -2.78 11.31 -6.23
N GLY A 72 -3.24 10.55 -7.21
CA GLY A 72 -2.68 9.28 -7.69
C GLY A 72 -3.10 9.00 -9.14
N ALA A 73 -2.72 7.85 -9.69
CA ALA A 73 -3.02 7.48 -11.08
C ALA A 73 -4.50 7.10 -11.29
N TYR A 74 -5.25 6.88 -10.20
CA TYR A 74 -6.65 6.47 -10.24
C TYR A 74 -7.61 7.45 -9.55
N SER A 75 -7.12 8.55 -8.96
CA SER A 75 -7.96 9.51 -8.24
C SER A 75 -7.24 10.82 -7.90
N THR A 76 -8.00 11.87 -7.64
CA THR A 76 -7.54 13.05 -6.84
C THR A 76 -8.27 13.07 -5.49
N VAL A 77 -7.67 13.68 -4.48
CA VAL A 77 -8.20 13.74 -3.10
C VAL A 77 -8.32 15.19 -2.67
N TRP A 78 -9.49 15.55 -2.12
CA TRP A 78 -9.86 16.93 -1.81
C TRP A 78 -10.39 17.06 -0.39
N LEU A 79 -10.04 18.15 0.28
CA LEU A 79 -10.72 18.62 1.47
C LEU A 79 -12.04 19.26 1.05
N ALA A 80 -13.11 18.91 1.73
CA ALA A 80 -14.43 19.51 1.56
C ALA A 80 -15.11 19.71 2.90
N TRP A 81 -16.10 20.61 2.92
CA TRP A 81 -17.02 20.78 4.04
C TRP A 81 -18.32 20.04 3.76
N ASP A 82 -18.78 19.21 4.70
CA ASP A 82 -20.09 18.58 4.64
C ASP A 82 -21.15 19.52 5.25
N GLU A 83 -21.90 20.20 4.39
CA GLU A 83 -22.94 21.15 4.80
C GLU A 83 -24.10 20.51 5.57
N ARG A 84 -24.25 19.18 5.58
CA ARG A 84 -25.29 18.49 6.36
C ARG A 84 -24.77 18.02 7.71
N ALA A 85 -23.58 17.44 7.75
CA ALA A 85 -22.97 16.96 9.00
C ALA A 85 -22.24 18.07 9.78
N LYS A 86 -21.96 19.22 9.14
CA LYS A 86 -21.21 20.37 9.69
C LYS A 86 -19.83 19.97 10.23
N GLN A 87 -19.10 19.22 9.41
CA GLN A 87 -17.74 18.75 9.67
C GLN A 87 -16.93 18.70 8.37
N TYR A 88 -15.61 18.63 8.48
CA TYR A 88 -14.74 18.37 7.33
C TYR A 88 -14.89 16.92 6.82
N THR A 89 -14.71 16.74 5.51
CA THR A 89 -14.69 15.43 4.85
C THR A 89 -13.64 15.42 3.74
N SER A 90 -13.17 14.23 3.40
CA SER A 90 -12.23 14.02 2.29
C SER A 90 -12.95 13.34 1.13
N LEU A 91 -12.87 13.95 -0.05
CA LEU A 91 -13.46 13.43 -1.29
C LEU A 91 -12.34 12.82 -2.15
N LYS A 92 -12.31 11.48 -2.28
CA LYS A 92 -11.48 10.78 -3.28
C LYS A 92 -12.32 10.67 -4.56
N VAL A 93 -12.01 11.49 -5.56
CA VAL A 93 -12.67 11.49 -6.87
C VAL A 93 -11.87 10.61 -7.82
N CYS A 94 -12.44 9.48 -8.19
CA CYS A 94 -11.83 8.48 -9.06
C CYS A 94 -11.76 8.95 -10.53
N VAL A 95 -10.78 8.43 -11.26
CA VAL A 95 -10.74 8.57 -12.72
C VAL A 95 -11.93 7.87 -13.38
N SER A 96 -12.36 8.38 -14.54
CA SER A 96 -13.35 7.74 -15.41
C SER A 96 -12.75 6.52 -16.09
N GLN A 97 -13.60 5.54 -16.42
CA GLN A 97 -13.17 4.17 -16.68
C GLN A 97 -13.89 3.58 -17.88
N ASP A 98 -13.12 2.90 -18.73
CA ASP A 98 -13.63 2.17 -19.90
C ASP A 98 -13.87 0.67 -19.61
N THR A 99 -13.56 0.18 -18.40
CA THR A 99 -13.57 -1.24 -18.05
C THR A 99 -13.99 -1.51 -16.60
N GLU A 100 -14.84 -2.51 -16.37
CA GLU A 100 -15.32 -2.92 -15.04
C GLU A 100 -14.21 -3.44 -14.10
N SER A 101 -13.08 -3.90 -14.65
CA SER A 101 -11.97 -4.50 -13.90
C SER A 101 -10.92 -3.51 -13.41
N SER A 102 -11.24 -2.22 -13.28
CA SER A 102 -10.26 -1.19 -12.86
C SER A 102 -10.12 -1.10 -11.33
N PRO A 103 -8.94 -0.70 -10.81
CA PRO A 103 -8.71 -0.53 -9.38
C PRO A 103 -9.73 0.38 -8.68
N ALA A 104 -10.22 1.43 -9.35
CA ALA A 104 -11.15 2.37 -8.73
C ALA A 104 -12.60 1.83 -8.63
N ILE A 105 -13.06 0.98 -9.57
CA ILE A 105 -14.31 0.22 -9.38
C ILE A 105 -14.13 -0.83 -8.28
N ASN A 106 -12.98 -1.51 -8.24
CA ASN A 106 -12.69 -2.47 -7.18
C ASN A 106 -12.71 -1.82 -5.79
N GLU A 107 -12.07 -0.66 -5.61
CA GLU A 107 -12.08 0.11 -4.36
C GLU A 107 -13.51 0.44 -3.92
N VAL A 108 -14.35 0.93 -4.83
CA VAL A 108 -15.77 1.24 -4.54
C VAL A 108 -16.54 -0.02 -4.11
N ASN A 109 -16.33 -1.15 -4.79
CA ASN A 109 -16.99 -2.41 -4.43
C ASN A 109 -16.52 -2.95 -3.08
N MET A 110 -15.23 -2.83 -2.79
CA MET A 110 -14.62 -3.26 -1.53
C MET A 110 -15.06 -2.37 -0.36
N LEU A 111 -15.07 -1.05 -0.52
CA LEU A 111 -15.63 -0.12 0.47
C LEU A 111 -17.12 -0.41 0.76
N ARG A 112 -17.93 -0.65 -0.28
CA ARG A 112 -19.34 -1.06 -0.12
C ARG A 112 -19.47 -2.39 0.62
N ARG A 113 -18.56 -3.35 0.42
CA ARG A 113 -18.50 -4.61 1.17
C ARG A 113 -18.13 -4.37 2.63
N LEU A 114 -17.00 -3.72 2.89
CA LEU A 114 -16.48 -3.42 4.23
C LEU A 114 -17.52 -2.63 5.07
N LYS A 115 -18.18 -1.63 4.46
CA LYS A 115 -19.23 -0.84 5.11
C LYS A 115 -20.42 -1.70 5.56
N ARG A 116 -20.86 -2.69 4.77
CA ARG A 116 -21.91 -3.64 5.18
C ARG A 116 -21.51 -4.44 6.42
N PHE A 117 -20.26 -4.92 6.51
CA PHE A 117 -19.80 -5.59 7.72
C PHE A 117 -19.73 -4.63 8.91
N ALA A 118 -19.21 -3.42 8.71
CA ALA A 118 -19.09 -2.41 9.77
C ALA A 118 -20.44 -1.89 10.31
N ASP A 119 -21.52 -1.98 9.53
CA ASP A 119 -22.87 -1.57 9.94
C ASP A 119 -23.71 -2.73 10.55
N THR A 120 -23.11 -3.92 10.73
CA THR A 120 -23.74 -5.10 11.38
C THR A 120 -23.28 -5.27 12.84
N GLU A 121 -23.53 -6.43 13.45
CA GLU A 121 -23.05 -6.82 14.78
C GLU A 121 -21.51 -6.80 14.94
N HIS A 122 -20.78 -6.63 13.84
CA HIS A 122 -19.33 -6.48 13.81
C HIS A 122 -18.81 -5.04 13.97
N ARG A 123 -19.70 -4.04 14.17
CA ARG A 123 -19.33 -2.62 14.31
C ARG A 123 -18.27 -2.34 15.38
N ASP A 124 -18.36 -3.03 16.51
CA ASP A 124 -17.51 -2.79 17.68
C ASP A 124 -16.21 -3.61 17.65
N LEU A 125 -15.92 -4.33 16.55
CA LEU A 125 -14.65 -5.02 16.37
C LEU A 125 -13.51 -4.00 16.18
N PRO A 126 -12.38 -4.10 16.91
CA PRO A 126 -11.32 -3.09 16.89
C PRO A 126 -10.78 -2.74 15.49
N GLY A 127 -10.76 -3.70 14.55
CA GLY A 127 -10.28 -3.48 13.18
C GLY A 127 -11.10 -2.46 12.38
N VAL A 128 -12.37 -2.25 12.73
CA VAL A 128 -13.22 -1.21 12.14
C VAL A 128 -12.65 0.19 12.43
N GLY A 129 -12.17 0.42 13.65
CA GLY A 129 -11.62 1.71 14.09
C GLY A 129 -10.27 2.08 13.45
N PHE A 130 -9.55 1.10 12.89
CA PHE A 130 -8.26 1.28 12.24
C PHE A 130 -8.34 1.13 10.71
N THR A 131 -9.55 1.19 10.13
CA THR A 131 -9.80 1.07 8.69
C THR A 131 -10.51 2.32 8.14
N ARG A 132 -10.06 2.85 7.00
CA ARG A 132 -10.68 4.01 6.34
C ARG A 132 -11.98 3.66 5.62
N LEU A 133 -13.09 3.60 6.33
CA LEU A 133 -14.40 3.39 5.72
C LEU A 133 -14.93 4.63 4.99
N ALA A 134 -15.88 4.41 4.07
CA ALA A 134 -16.61 5.47 3.37
C ALA A 134 -17.89 5.86 4.12
N ASP A 135 -18.12 7.17 4.20
CA ASP A 135 -19.33 7.77 4.76
C ASP A 135 -20.42 7.95 3.70
N ASP A 136 -20.04 8.20 2.45
CA ASP A 136 -20.92 8.29 1.27
C ASP A 136 -20.12 7.87 0.02
N ILE A 137 -20.79 7.23 -0.95
CA ILE A 137 -20.20 6.90 -2.25
C ILE A 137 -21.24 7.21 -3.32
N PHE A 138 -20.89 8.08 -4.26
CA PHE A 138 -21.78 8.54 -5.31
C PHE A 138 -21.08 8.66 -6.66
N GLU A 139 -21.87 8.82 -7.72
CA GLU A 139 -21.37 9.06 -9.08
C GLU A 139 -21.48 10.54 -9.43
N ILE A 140 -20.49 11.03 -10.18
CA ILE A 140 -20.47 12.34 -10.82
C ILE A 140 -20.52 12.10 -12.33
N ASP A 141 -21.46 12.76 -13.00
CA ASP A 141 -21.74 12.68 -14.44
C ASP A 141 -21.89 11.25 -15.03
N GLY A 142 -22.22 10.27 -14.20
CA GLY A 142 -22.31 8.85 -14.57
C GLY A 142 -20.97 8.27 -15.07
N ARG A 143 -19.84 8.87 -14.70
CA ARG A 143 -18.49 8.51 -15.19
C ARG A 143 -17.44 8.37 -14.10
N HIS A 144 -17.55 9.15 -13.03
CA HIS A 144 -16.58 9.19 -11.95
C HIS A 144 -17.24 8.78 -10.64
N TYR A 145 -16.62 7.90 -9.88
CA TYR A 145 -17.02 7.68 -8.49
C TYR A 145 -16.35 8.70 -7.57
N CYS A 146 -17.11 9.20 -6.60
CA CYS A 146 -16.60 10.00 -5.50
C CYS A 146 -16.86 9.26 -4.19
N ILE A 147 -15.79 9.06 -3.42
CA ILE A 147 -15.81 8.43 -2.10
C ILE A 147 -15.59 9.53 -1.07
N ALA A 148 -16.61 9.81 -0.25
CA ALA A 148 -16.50 10.68 0.91
C ALA A 148 -16.09 9.84 2.14
N SER A 149 -15.10 10.30 2.89
CA SER A 149 -14.63 9.65 4.12
C SER A 149 -14.06 10.66 5.11
N LYS A 150 -14.04 10.33 6.41
CA LYS A 150 -13.33 11.12 7.43
C LYS A 150 -11.91 11.51 6.94
N PRO A 151 -11.51 12.79 6.99
CA PRO A 151 -10.17 13.21 6.63
C PRO A 151 -9.12 12.52 7.51
N GLN A 152 -7.96 12.25 6.94
CA GLN A 152 -6.80 11.72 7.65
C GLN A 152 -5.60 12.60 7.32
N GLY A 153 -4.59 12.57 8.18
CA GLY A 153 -3.32 13.23 7.96
C GLY A 153 -2.43 12.48 6.98
N GLN A 154 -1.13 12.72 7.09
CA GLN A 154 -0.13 12.18 6.17
C GLN A 154 0.01 10.65 6.27
N SER A 155 0.47 10.04 5.17
CA SER A 155 0.86 8.62 5.16
C SER A 155 2.11 8.36 5.99
N ILE A 156 2.29 7.13 6.47
CA ILE A 156 3.52 6.72 7.16
C ILE A 156 4.76 6.89 6.24
N ARG A 157 4.60 6.77 4.91
CA ARG A 157 5.67 7.06 3.94
C ARG A 157 6.19 8.49 4.10
N VAL A 158 5.29 9.48 4.19
CA VAL A 158 5.64 10.89 4.40
C VAL A 158 6.14 11.11 5.83
N LEU A 159 5.56 10.43 6.83
CA LEU A 159 6.03 10.48 8.21
C LEU A 159 7.51 10.09 8.32
N ARG A 160 7.96 9.05 7.62
CA ARG A 160 9.39 8.67 7.59
C ARG A 160 10.30 9.76 7.04
N GLU A 161 9.84 10.54 6.06
CA GLU A 161 10.65 11.59 5.43
C GLU A 161 11.00 12.72 6.44
N THR A 162 10.29 12.82 7.56
CA THR A 162 10.58 13.79 8.64
C THR A 162 11.52 13.25 9.73
N PHE A 163 11.79 11.94 9.77
CA PHE A 163 12.71 11.33 10.75
C PHE A 163 14.12 11.15 10.17
N PRO A 164 15.20 11.33 10.97
CA PRO A 164 16.56 11.09 10.53
C PRO A 164 16.75 9.69 9.94
N ASN A 165 17.26 9.63 8.71
CA ASN A 165 17.46 8.39 7.93
C ASN A 165 16.18 7.55 7.70
N GLY A 166 14.98 8.11 7.91
CA GLY A 166 13.72 7.38 7.77
C GLY A 166 13.40 6.37 8.88
N ILE A 167 14.14 6.43 10.00
CA ILE A 167 14.02 5.54 11.16
C ILE A 167 12.99 6.10 12.14
N LEU A 168 11.91 5.37 12.41
CA LEU A 168 10.90 5.75 13.40
C LEU A 168 11.25 5.19 14.79
N PRO A 169 10.86 5.87 15.89
CA PRO A 169 10.92 5.32 17.24
C PRO A 169 10.27 3.94 17.34
N LYS A 170 10.97 2.97 17.96
CA LYS A 170 10.50 1.59 18.15
C LYS A 170 9.09 1.53 18.74
N LEU A 171 8.78 2.40 19.71
CA LEU A 171 7.47 2.49 20.34
C LEU A 171 6.37 2.96 19.36
N LEU A 172 6.68 3.89 18.45
CA LEU A 172 5.77 4.33 17.39
C LEU A 172 5.54 3.20 16.37
N VAL A 173 6.60 2.53 15.90
CA VAL A 173 6.45 1.39 14.98
C VAL A 173 5.61 0.29 15.61
N LYS A 174 5.92 -0.11 16.85
CA LYS A 174 5.14 -1.10 17.61
C LYS A 174 3.67 -0.69 17.75
N SER A 175 3.42 0.58 18.09
CA SER A 175 2.08 1.16 18.17
C SER A 175 1.32 1.08 16.84
N ILE A 176 1.99 1.33 15.72
CA ILE A 176 1.46 1.21 14.36
C ILE A 176 1.09 -0.25 14.04
N ILE A 177 2.07 -1.15 14.13
CA ILE A 177 1.96 -2.54 13.70
C ILE A 177 0.89 -3.29 14.52
N HIS A 178 0.83 -3.05 15.83
CA HIS A 178 -0.22 -3.60 16.70
C HIS A 178 -1.64 -3.30 16.20
N ARG A 179 -1.87 -2.07 15.72
CA ARG A 179 -3.19 -1.60 15.27
C ARG A 179 -3.56 -2.11 13.89
N LEU A 180 -2.57 -2.26 13.00
CA LEU A 180 -2.74 -2.90 11.71
C LEU A 180 -3.16 -4.37 11.83
N TRP A 181 -2.68 -5.10 12.85
CA TRP A 181 -3.13 -6.48 13.08
C TRP A 181 -4.64 -6.57 13.35
N PHE A 182 -5.26 -5.60 14.03
CA PHE A 182 -6.72 -5.61 14.19
C PHE A 182 -7.46 -5.38 12.86
N SER A 183 -6.95 -4.47 12.01
CA SER A 183 -7.52 -4.22 10.66
C SER A 183 -7.46 -5.48 9.80
N VAL A 184 -6.28 -6.11 9.75
CA VAL A 184 -6.03 -7.34 8.98
C VAL A 184 -6.83 -8.51 9.55
N ASN A 185 -6.93 -8.65 10.87
CA ASN A 185 -7.78 -9.67 11.49
C ASN A 185 -9.26 -9.51 11.10
N TRP A 186 -9.76 -8.27 11.03
CA TRP A 186 -11.13 -7.99 10.59
C TRP A 186 -11.32 -8.27 9.09
N PHE A 187 -10.34 -7.94 8.25
CA PHE A 187 -10.36 -8.26 6.83
C PHE A 187 -10.41 -9.77 6.57
N HIS A 188 -9.54 -10.52 7.25
CA HIS A 188 -9.38 -11.97 7.05
C HIS A 188 -10.53 -12.74 7.70
N SER A 189 -10.74 -12.55 9.00
CA SER A 189 -11.64 -13.37 9.82
C SER A 189 -13.11 -12.95 9.81
N THR A 190 -13.44 -11.76 9.29
CA THR A 190 -14.82 -11.24 9.25
C THR A 190 -15.26 -10.87 7.84
N CYS A 191 -14.46 -10.07 7.12
CA CYS A 191 -14.85 -9.57 5.81
C CYS A 191 -14.53 -10.54 4.65
N GLY A 192 -13.69 -11.56 4.87
CA GLY A 192 -13.29 -12.53 3.84
C GLY A 192 -12.48 -11.93 2.68
N VAL A 193 -11.67 -10.90 2.96
CA VAL A 193 -10.88 -10.15 1.96
C VAL A 193 -9.40 -10.07 2.33
N ILE A 194 -8.56 -9.89 1.31
CA ILE A 194 -7.11 -9.74 1.41
C ILE A 194 -6.77 -8.33 0.90
N HIS A 195 -5.93 -7.58 1.61
CA HIS A 195 -5.57 -6.22 1.23
C HIS A 195 -4.62 -6.17 0.04
N THR A 196 -3.61 -7.04 0.06
CA THR A 196 -2.55 -7.27 -0.93
C THR A 196 -1.56 -6.11 -1.17
N ASP A 197 -1.92 -4.87 -0.85
CA ASP A 197 -1.06 -3.69 -1.06
C ASP A 197 -0.67 -2.96 0.24
N ILE A 198 -0.49 -3.69 1.34
CA ILE A 198 -0.09 -3.07 2.62
C ILE A 198 1.35 -2.55 2.52
N SER A 199 1.53 -1.26 2.77
CA SER A 199 2.80 -0.54 2.65
C SER A 199 2.69 0.84 3.35
N PRO A 200 3.80 1.54 3.66
CA PRO A 200 3.78 2.83 4.37
C PRO A 200 2.96 3.94 3.68
N GLN A 201 2.76 3.85 2.35
CA GLN A 201 1.93 4.80 1.60
C GLN A 201 0.42 4.62 1.86
N ASN A 202 -0.01 3.40 2.16
CA ASN A 202 -1.41 3.00 2.29
C ASN A 202 -1.88 2.95 3.75
N VAL A 203 -1.04 3.41 4.69
CA VAL A 203 -1.41 3.63 6.09
C VAL A 203 -1.32 5.13 6.38
N LEU A 204 -2.43 5.72 6.79
CA LEU A 204 -2.57 7.15 7.07
C LEU A 204 -2.61 7.39 8.57
N MET A 205 -2.09 8.52 9.04
CA MET A 205 -2.20 8.92 10.44
C MET A 205 -3.54 9.62 10.69
N GLN A 206 -4.26 9.24 11.75
CA GLN A 206 -5.48 9.94 12.14
C GLN A 206 -5.14 11.33 12.69
N LEU A 207 -5.92 12.33 12.27
CA LEU A 207 -5.90 13.67 12.86
C LEU A 207 -6.48 13.62 14.29
N GLU A 208 -5.83 14.30 15.24
CA GLU A 208 -6.34 14.44 16.61
C GLU A 208 -7.61 15.31 16.65
N ASP A 209 -7.56 16.44 15.97
CA ASP A 209 -8.65 17.40 15.82
C ASP A 209 -8.68 18.04 14.42
N ASP A 210 -9.61 18.98 14.22
CA ASP A 210 -9.80 19.68 12.95
C ASP A 210 -8.82 20.86 12.74
N SER A 211 -7.89 21.16 13.65
CA SER A 211 -7.00 22.33 13.55
C SER A 211 -6.12 22.29 12.29
N SER A 212 -5.53 21.14 11.99
CA SER A 212 -4.76 20.86 10.78
C SER A 212 -5.57 21.01 9.48
N LEU A 213 -6.90 20.85 9.54
CA LEU A 213 -7.80 21.02 8.39
C LEU A 213 -8.26 22.47 8.25
N LYS A 214 -8.54 23.11 9.38
CA LYS A 214 -8.89 24.53 9.42
C LYS A 214 -7.74 25.40 8.93
N ASP A 215 -6.50 25.10 9.31
CA ASP A 215 -5.32 25.81 8.78
C ASP A 215 -5.23 25.70 7.25
N VAL A 216 -5.67 24.59 6.64
CA VAL A 216 -5.72 24.43 5.19
C VAL A 216 -6.85 25.28 4.57
N GLU A 217 -8.03 25.37 5.20
CA GLU A 217 -9.12 26.26 4.75
C GLU A 217 -8.75 27.74 4.91
N ASP A 218 -8.16 28.13 6.05
CA ASP A 218 -7.71 29.50 6.32
C ASP A 218 -6.59 29.93 5.35
N GLN A 219 -5.64 29.03 5.02
CA GLN A 219 -4.61 29.29 3.99
C GLN A 219 -5.21 29.43 2.59
N GLU A 220 -6.13 28.54 2.20
CA GLU A 220 -6.79 28.61 0.90
C GLU A 220 -7.69 29.86 0.77
N SER A 221 -8.24 30.37 1.87
CA SER A 221 -8.98 31.63 1.90
C SER A 221 -8.07 32.87 1.84
N GLN A 222 -6.80 32.78 2.26
CA GLN A 222 -5.85 33.91 2.28
C GLN A 222 -5.01 34.00 1.00
N ASP A 223 -4.61 32.85 0.46
CA ASP A 223 -3.80 32.72 -0.76
C ASP A 223 -4.42 31.64 -1.67
N PRO A 224 -5.48 31.97 -2.44
CA PRO A 224 -6.23 30.96 -3.20
C PRO A 224 -5.40 30.23 -4.26
N SER A 225 -5.56 28.90 -4.33
CA SER A 225 -4.82 28.04 -5.25
C SER A 225 -5.16 28.34 -6.71
N VAL A 226 -4.16 28.84 -7.46
CA VAL A 226 -4.30 29.15 -8.89
C VAL A 226 -4.39 27.84 -9.71
N PRO A 227 -5.44 27.63 -10.54
CA PRO A 227 -5.52 26.48 -11.42
C PRO A 227 -4.48 26.55 -12.54
N ILE A 228 -3.82 25.43 -12.79
CA ILE A 228 -2.83 25.26 -13.86
C ILE A 228 -3.44 24.42 -14.98
N PHE A 229 -3.27 24.90 -16.22
CA PHE A 229 -3.76 24.29 -17.44
C PHE A 229 -2.58 23.93 -18.35
N THR A 230 -2.57 22.71 -18.91
CA THR A 230 -1.51 22.24 -19.83
C THR A 230 -1.70 22.73 -21.26
N THR A 231 -2.95 22.93 -21.68
CA THR A 231 -3.33 23.47 -23.00
C THR A 231 -4.63 24.27 -22.87
N ASP A 232 -4.93 25.11 -23.87
CA ASP A 232 -6.18 25.88 -23.92
C ASP A 232 -7.40 24.94 -23.93
N GLY A 233 -8.21 25.00 -22.85
CA GLY A 233 -9.37 24.14 -22.67
C GLY A 233 -9.12 22.83 -21.90
N ALA A 234 -7.92 22.60 -21.39
CA ALA A 234 -7.62 21.47 -20.51
C ALA A 234 -8.38 21.51 -19.17
N ALA A 235 -8.41 20.38 -18.46
CA ALA A 235 -8.90 20.32 -17.09
C ALA A 235 -7.98 21.14 -16.14
N PRO A 236 -8.52 21.86 -15.15
CA PRO A 236 -7.71 22.55 -14.16
C PRO A 236 -7.01 21.55 -13.23
N VAL A 237 -5.70 21.73 -13.03
CA VAL A 237 -4.93 21.01 -12.00
C VAL A 237 -4.44 22.01 -10.97
N TYR A 238 -4.60 21.65 -9.70
CA TYR A 238 -4.21 22.46 -8.55
C TYR A 238 -3.03 21.79 -7.84
N ARG A 239 -2.23 22.57 -7.10
CA ARG A 239 -1.25 22.02 -6.16
C ARG A 239 -1.95 21.56 -4.89
N SER A 240 -1.46 20.48 -4.30
CA SER A 240 -1.96 19.90 -3.07
C SER A 240 -1.43 20.66 -1.85
N ARG A 241 -2.30 20.93 -0.87
CA ARG A 241 -1.91 21.48 0.44
C ARG A 241 -1.75 20.33 1.44
N GLY A 242 -0.60 20.30 2.11
CA GLY A 242 -0.35 19.37 3.21
C GLY A 242 -1.08 19.79 4.48
N THR A 243 -1.59 18.81 5.24
CA THR A 243 -1.90 18.98 6.65
C THR A 243 -0.61 19.14 7.47
N LYS A 244 -0.70 19.54 8.74
CA LYS A 244 0.41 19.33 9.67
C LYS A 244 0.75 17.83 9.80
N LEU A 245 1.93 17.58 10.34
CA LEU A 245 2.42 16.24 10.66
C LEU A 245 1.83 15.77 11.98
N GLU A 246 1.08 14.66 11.94
CA GLU A 246 0.50 14.05 13.14
C GLU A 246 1.40 12.90 13.62
N LEU A 247 2.04 13.08 14.79
CA LEU A 247 3.00 12.11 15.37
C LEU A 247 2.33 11.13 16.36
N SER A 248 1.22 11.56 16.95
CA SER A 248 0.44 10.85 17.98
C SER A 248 -0.83 10.16 17.44
N GLY A 249 -1.16 10.40 16.17
CA GLY A 249 -2.34 9.84 15.51
C GLY A 249 -2.38 8.31 15.49
N LEU A 250 -3.59 7.75 15.47
CA LEU A 250 -3.80 6.32 15.25
C LEU A 250 -3.59 5.97 13.77
N PRO A 251 -2.92 4.85 13.41
CA PRO A 251 -2.84 4.41 12.02
C PRO A 251 -4.22 3.97 11.51
N VAL A 252 -4.50 4.35 10.27
CA VAL A 252 -5.72 3.98 9.53
C VAL A 252 -5.30 3.35 8.20
N LEU A 253 -5.60 2.07 8.01
CA LEU A 253 -5.34 1.35 6.76
C LEU A 253 -6.32 1.80 5.67
N ALA A 254 -5.80 2.06 4.47
CA ALA A 254 -6.51 2.71 3.37
C ALA A 254 -6.03 2.20 1.99
N ASP A 255 -6.72 2.66 0.94
CA ASP A 255 -6.60 2.25 -0.47
C ASP A 255 -6.90 0.77 -0.73
N PHE A 256 -8.17 0.52 -1.05
CA PHE A 256 -8.69 -0.82 -1.27
C PHE A 256 -8.77 -1.20 -2.75
N GLY A 257 -8.13 -0.42 -3.65
CA GLY A 257 -8.21 -0.65 -5.09
C GLY A 257 -7.58 -1.97 -5.55
N GLN A 258 -6.65 -2.53 -4.76
CA GLN A 258 -6.02 -3.81 -5.05
C GLN A 258 -6.60 -5.00 -4.25
N MET A 259 -7.56 -4.79 -3.34
CA MET A 259 -8.05 -5.90 -2.50
C MET A 259 -8.67 -7.02 -3.33
N LYS A 260 -8.58 -8.24 -2.80
CA LYS A 260 -9.12 -9.46 -3.40
C LYS A 260 -10.00 -10.22 -2.42
N LEU A 261 -10.93 -11.03 -2.93
CA LEU A 261 -11.64 -12.00 -2.10
C LEU A 261 -10.68 -13.12 -1.70
N GLY A 262 -10.73 -13.54 -0.44
CA GLY A 262 -9.92 -14.68 0.03
C GLY A 262 -10.55 -16.05 -0.27
N GLU A 263 -11.87 -16.07 -0.53
CA GLU A 263 -12.61 -17.27 -0.92
C GLU A 263 -13.05 -17.23 -2.39
N GLY A 264 -13.23 -18.41 -2.98
CA GLY A 264 -13.74 -18.57 -4.35
C GLY A 264 -12.67 -19.04 -5.34
N GLN A 265 -12.20 -18.13 -6.20
CA GLN A 265 -11.16 -18.48 -7.18
C GLN A 265 -9.78 -18.57 -6.52
N ILE A 266 -8.97 -19.54 -6.95
CA ILE A 266 -7.59 -19.67 -6.48
C ILE A 266 -6.78 -18.50 -7.03
N ASN A 267 -6.29 -17.64 -6.14
CA ASN A 267 -5.41 -16.54 -6.51
C ASN A 267 -4.00 -17.09 -6.82
N GLN A 268 -3.52 -16.86 -8.04
CA GLN A 268 -2.20 -17.28 -8.57
C GLN A 268 -1.57 -16.19 -9.46
N ASP A 269 -2.22 -15.03 -9.58
CA ASP A 269 -1.75 -13.94 -10.41
C ASP A 269 -0.64 -13.14 -9.75
N TRP A 270 0.16 -12.45 -10.57
CA TRP A 270 1.26 -11.60 -10.12
C TRP A 270 0.70 -10.31 -9.52
N TRP A 271 0.48 -10.36 -8.20
CA TRP A 271 -0.20 -9.31 -7.44
C TRP A 271 0.72 -8.75 -6.35
N MET A 272 0.22 -7.82 -5.53
CA MET A 272 0.97 -7.05 -4.52
C MET A 272 2.01 -6.04 -5.06
N SER A 273 2.39 -5.06 -4.24
CA SER A 273 3.50 -4.13 -4.50
C SER A 273 4.87 -4.82 -4.51
N ASP A 274 5.77 -4.34 -5.38
CA ASP A 274 7.06 -4.97 -5.69
C ASP A 274 7.97 -5.24 -4.48
N LEU A 275 8.06 -4.29 -3.53
CA LEU A 275 8.94 -4.41 -2.35
C LEU A 275 8.33 -5.24 -1.21
N TYR A 276 7.02 -5.47 -1.21
CA TYR A 276 6.28 -6.15 -0.14
C TYR A 276 5.72 -7.51 -0.59
N ARG A 277 6.04 -7.95 -1.81
CA ARG A 277 5.50 -9.18 -2.41
C ARG A 277 5.96 -10.42 -1.64
N ALA A 278 5.01 -11.28 -1.30
CA ALA A 278 5.23 -12.52 -0.55
C ALA A 278 5.90 -13.62 -1.42
N PRO A 279 6.68 -14.53 -0.82
CA PRO A 279 7.47 -15.50 -1.58
C PRO A 279 6.62 -16.49 -2.37
N GLU A 280 5.43 -16.85 -1.90
CA GLU A 280 4.46 -17.65 -2.65
C GLU A 280 4.07 -16.99 -3.98
N VAL A 281 3.90 -15.65 -4.01
CA VAL A 281 3.61 -14.90 -5.24
C VAL A 281 4.85 -14.82 -6.14
N LEU A 282 6.04 -14.61 -5.57
CA LEU A 282 7.32 -14.64 -6.32
C LEU A 282 7.58 -15.99 -6.99
N LEU A 283 7.18 -17.08 -6.32
CA LEU A 283 7.28 -18.44 -6.83
C LEU A 283 6.11 -18.84 -7.76
N GLY A 284 5.15 -17.96 -8.04
CA GLY A 284 3.99 -18.28 -8.88
C GLY A 284 3.11 -19.41 -8.32
N LEU A 285 3.02 -19.50 -6.99
CA LEU A 285 2.21 -20.45 -6.25
C LEU A 285 0.84 -19.84 -5.89
N PRO A 286 -0.15 -20.67 -5.49
CA PRO A 286 -1.37 -20.18 -4.87
C PRO A 286 -1.06 -19.29 -3.66
N TRP A 287 -1.82 -18.20 -3.51
CA TRP A 287 -1.68 -17.26 -2.39
C TRP A 287 -3.04 -16.90 -1.78
N GLY A 288 -3.02 -16.42 -0.54
CA GLY A 288 -4.21 -16.12 0.26
C GLY A 288 -3.92 -15.09 1.36
N TYR A 289 -4.72 -15.10 2.43
CA TYR A 289 -4.60 -14.18 3.58
C TYR A 289 -3.16 -13.92 4.10
N PRO A 290 -2.25 -14.92 4.19
CA PRO A 290 -0.89 -14.72 4.74
C PRO A 290 -0.02 -13.71 4.00
N VAL A 291 -0.38 -13.27 2.78
CA VAL A 291 0.39 -12.24 2.05
C VAL A 291 0.38 -10.88 2.74
N ASP A 292 -0.73 -10.51 3.38
CA ASP A 292 -0.85 -9.24 4.12
C ASP A 292 0.06 -9.25 5.36
N VAL A 293 0.16 -10.40 6.02
CA VAL A 293 1.03 -10.61 7.18
C VAL A 293 2.50 -10.44 6.79
N TRP A 294 2.92 -11.02 5.65
CA TRP A 294 4.25 -10.82 5.11
C TRP A 294 4.56 -9.34 4.83
N SER A 295 3.64 -8.62 4.17
CA SER A 295 3.80 -7.18 3.88
C SER A 295 3.98 -6.35 5.16
N ILE A 296 3.23 -6.65 6.22
CA ILE A 296 3.40 -5.99 7.53
C ILE A 296 4.76 -6.32 8.17
N GLY A 297 5.27 -7.55 8.01
CA GLY A 297 6.62 -7.91 8.47
C GLY A 297 7.73 -7.13 7.78
N VAL A 298 7.68 -7.04 6.45
CA VAL A 298 8.62 -6.23 5.65
C VAL A 298 8.52 -4.75 6.05
N MET A 299 7.30 -4.23 6.20
CA MET A 299 7.07 -2.85 6.64
C MET A 299 7.61 -2.60 8.06
N THR A 300 7.42 -3.53 9.00
CA THR A 300 7.94 -3.40 10.38
C THR A 300 9.45 -3.14 10.38
N LEU A 301 10.18 -3.96 9.64
CA LEU A 301 11.64 -3.85 9.48
C LEU A 301 12.04 -2.55 8.77
N GLU A 302 11.27 -2.13 7.76
CA GLU A 302 11.51 -0.89 7.03
C GLU A 302 11.30 0.37 7.88
N LEU A 303 10.26 0.41 8.71
CA LEU A 303 9.99 1.55 9.59
C LEU A 303 11.05 1.68 10.70
N MET A 304 11.60 0.55 11.15
CA MET A 304 12.66 0.54 12.18
C MET A 304 14.04 0.85 11.60
N GLU A 305 14.43 0.23 10.49
CA GLU A 305 15.82 0.32 9.99
C GLU A 305 15.99 1.38 8.88
N GLY A 306 14.94 2.16 8.58
CA GLY A 306 14.94 3.26 7.60
C GLY A 306 15.01 2.84 6.13
N LYS A 307 15.29 1.56 5.86
CA LYS A 307 15.48 0.95 4.53
C LYS A 307 14.62 -0.31 4.40
N ASN A 308 14.12 -0.60 3.20
CA ASN A 308 13.36 -1.82 2.96
C ASN A 308 14.26 -3.07 3.09
N LEU A 309 13.68 -4.20 3.51
CA LEU A 309 14.38 -5.50 3.61
C LEU A 309 14.83 -6.01 2.23
N PHE A 310 14.05 -5.71 1.19
CA PHE A 310 14.29 -6.13 -0.18
C PHE A 310 14.55 -4.93 -1.08
N ASN A 311 15.47 -5.09 -2.03
CA ASN A 311 15.72 -4.13 -3.11
C ASN A 311 16.00 -4.90 -4.41
N PRO A 312 14.96 -5.47 -5.04
CA PRO A 312 15.09 -6.28 -6.25
C PRO A 312 15.05 -5.43 -7.53
N ILE A 313 15.56 -4.20 -7.48
CA ILE A 313 15.53 -3.25 -8.59
C ILE A 313 16.92 -3.19 -9.25
N ASP A 314 16.98 -3.43 -10.56
CA ASP A 314 18.09 -2.99 -11.38
C ASP A 314 17.94 -1.48 -11.61
N TRP A 315 18.75 -0.69 -10.91
CA TRP A 315 18.76 0.77 -10.96
C TRP A 315 19.33 1.34 -12.27
N VAL A 316 20.04 0.54 -13.08
CA VAL A 316 20.54 0.96 -14.40
C VAL A 316 19.41 0.96 -15.43
N ASN A 317 18.62 -0.11 -15.45
CA ASN A 317 17.50 -0.25 -16.40
C ASN A 317 16.14 0.18 -15.81
N ASN A 318 16.08 0.48 -14.51
CA ASN A 318 14.87 0.74 -13.72
C ASN A 318 13.83 -0.39 -13.86
N GLN A 319 14.26 -1.63 -13.60
CA GLN A 319 13.44 -2.84 -13.77
C GLN A 319 13.43 -3.72 -12.51
N TYR A 320 12.29 -4.36 -12.25
CA TYR A 320 12.16 -5.38 -11.23
C TYR A 320 12.82 -6.69 -11.67
N VAL A 321 13.67 -7.26 -10.82
CA VAL A 321 14.43 -8.48 -11.11
C VAL A 321 14.00 -9.60 -10.16
N LEU A 322 13.06 -10.44 -10.60
CA LEU A 322 12.54 -11.58 -9.84
C LEU A 322 13.64 -12.51 -9.27
N PRO A 323 14.66 -12.97 -10.01
CA PRO A 323 15.67 -13.83 -9.41
C PRO A 323 16.51 -13.11 -8.33
N LEU A 324 16.65 -11.77 -8.38
CA LEU A 324 17.28 -11.00 -7.31
C LEU A 324 16.38 -10.93 -6.06
N ALA A 325 15.06 -10.80 -6.23
CA ALA A 325 14.11 -10.87 -5.12
C ALA A 325 14.18 -12.24 -4.41
N LEU A 326 14.14 -13.34 -5.17
CA LEU A 326 14.25 -14.69 -4.62
C LEU A 326 15.62 -14.93 -3.93
N ALA A 327 16.72 -14.48 -4.54
CA ALA A 327 18.05 -14.54 -3.91
C ALA A 327 18.07 -13.78 -2.57
N GLN A 328 17.48 -12.58 -2.51
CA GLN A 328 17.38 -11.81 -1.26
C GLN A 328 16.53 -12.52 -0.20
N CYS A 329 15.38 -13.11 -0.57
CA CYS A 329 14.59 -13.95 0.35
C CYS A 329 15.42 -15.13 0.90
N ILE A 330 16.16 -15.84 0.04
CA ILE A 330 17.04 -16.94 0.45
C ILE A 330 18.15 -16.45 1.39
N GLY A 331 18.69 -15.24 1.16
CA GLY A 331 19.69 -14.64 2.04
C GLY A 331 19.22 -14.41 3.48
N TYR A 332 17.94 -14.10 3.68
CA TYR A 332 17.37 -13.89 5.03
C TYR A 332 16.77 -15.16 5.66
N LEU A 333 16.16 -16.02 4.84
CA LEU A 333 15.35 -17.14 5.30
C LEU A 333 16.04 -18.51 5.17
N GLY A 334 17.17 -18.57 4.49
CA GLY A 334 17.72 -19.82 3.97
C GLY A 334 16.94 -20.33 2.75
N LEU A 335 17.33 -21.49 2.23
CA LEU A 335 16.65 -22.10 1.10
C LEU A 335 15.18 -22.42 1.44
N PRO A 336 14.24 -22.21 0.49
CA PRO A 336 12.84 -22.58 0.67
C PRO A 336 12.66 -24.10 0.83
N PRO A 337 11.58 -24.56 1.49
CA PRO A 337 11.27 -25.99 1.57
C PRO A 337 11.19 -26.62 0.17
N LEU A 338 11.88 -27.74 -0.03
CA LEU A 338 11.96 -28.43 -1.33
C LEU A 338 10.57 -28.77 -1.91
N GLU A 339 9.65 -29.20 -1.06
CA GLU A 339 8.26 -29.53 -1.43
C GLU A 339 7.39 -28.30 -1.76
N MET A 340 7.83 -27.10 -1.37
CA MET A 340 7.21 -25.83 -1.80
C MET A 340 7.71 -25.46 -3.20
N VAL A 341 9.04 -25.41 -3.41
CA VAL A 341 9.60 -24.99 -4.71
C VAL A 341 9.32 -25.99 -5.83
N ARG A 342 9.24 -27.29 -5.56
CA ARG A 342 8.84 -28.29 -6.57
C ARG A 342 7.45 -28.06 -7.18
N LYS A 343 6.57 -27.34 -6.47
CA LYS A 343 5.23 -26.96 -6.97
C LYS A 343 5.28 -25.69 -7.83
N SER A 344 6.38 -24.95 -7.82
CA SER A 344 6.53 -23.69 -8.55
C SER A 344 6.71 -23.94 -10.05
N PRO A 345 6.00 -23.22 -10.94
CA PRO A 345 6.30 -23.21 -12.38
C PRO A 345 7.69 -22.65 -12.71
N LEU A 346 8.40 -22.07 -11.74
CA LEU A 346 9.74 -21.48 -11.87
C LEU A 346 10.85 -22.40 -11.35
N PHE A 347 10.52 -23.60 -10.84
CA PHE A 347 11.47 -24.52 -10.21
C PHE A 347 12.72 -24.76 -11.08
N SER A 348 12.55 -25.32 -12.27
CA SER A 348 13.64 -25.62 -13.21
C SER A 348 14.29 -24.40 -13.86
N THR A 349 13.81 -23.18 -13.55
CA THR A 349 14.38 -21.92 -14.04
C THR A 349 15.40 -21.34 -13.06
N TYR A 350 15.20 -21.55 -11.76
CA TYR A 350 16.00 -20.92 -10.70
C TYR A 350 16.60 -21.88 -9.67
N PHE A 351 16.20 -23.16 -9.69
CA PHE A 351 16.66 -24.19 -8.75
C PHE A 351 17.14 -25.46 -9.48
N ASP A 352 18.08 -26.18 -8.88
CA ASP A 352 18.50 -27.50 -9.35
C ASP A 352 17.54 -28.63 -8.86
N GLU A 353 17.78 -29.87 -9.29
CA GLU A 353 16.95 -31.03 -8.91
C GLU A 353 16.92 -31.32 -7.39
N GLN A 354 17.92 -30.82 -6.65
CA GLN A 354 18.04 -30.93 -5.20
C GLN A 354 17.41 -29.73 -4.47
N GLY A 355 16.97 -28.69 -5.19
CA GLY A 355 16.38 -27.46 -4.66
C GLY A 355 17.40 -26.38 -4.25
N ASN A 356 18.67 -26.52 -4.63
CA ASN A 356 19.64 -25.44 -4.43
C ASN A 356 19.42 -24.33 -5.46
N TRP A 357 19.83 -23.11 -5.09
CA TRP A 357 19.77 -21.96 -5.98
C TRP A 357 20.73 -22.10 -7.18
N ALA A 358 20.19 -22.00 -8.38
CA ALA A 358 20.89 -22.24 -9.66
C ALA A 358 20.81 -21.05 -10.64
N SER A 359 20.39 -19.87 -10.16
CA SER A 359 20.26 -18.64 -10.98
C SER A 359 21.47 -17.71 -10.85
N GLU A 360 21.61 -16.78 -11.79
CA GLU A 360 22.75 -15.85 -11.89
C GLU A 360 22.95 -14.93 -10.67
N PRO A 361 21.92 -14.28 -10.07
CA PRO A 361 22.14 -13.42 -8.92
C PRO A 361 22.64 -14.22 -7.71
N PRO A 362 23.79 -13.86 -7.09
CA PRO A 362 24.30 -14.58 -5.93
C PRO A 362 23.40 -14.37 -4.71
N ILE A 363 23.27 -15.38 -3.85
CA ILE A 363 22.61 -15.25 -2.56
C ILE A 363 23.43 -14.24 -1.71
N PRO A 364 22.83 -13.14 -1.24
CA PRO A 364 23.52 -12.16 -0.41
C PRO A 364 23.81 -12.75 0.97
N LYS A 365 25.02 -12.50 1.48
CA LYS A 365 25.40 -12.85 2.85
C LYS A 365 24.76 -11.87 3.84
N THR A 366 23.56 -12.18 4.29
CA THR A 366 22.76 -11.34 5.19
C THR A 366 22.11 -12.18 6.29
N SER A 367 21.49 -11.51 7.26
CA SER A 367 20.69 -12.13 8.33
C SER A 367 19.80 -11.09 8.98
N PHE A 368 18.73 -11.51 9.66
CA PHE A 368 17.92 -10.59 10.46
C PHE A 368 18.73 -9.99 11.62
N GLU A 369 19.63 -10.76 12.23
CA GLU A 369 20.54 -10.32 13.30
C GLU A 369 21.40 -9.11 12.88
N ALA A 370 21.90 -9.11 11.65
CA ALA A 370 22.74 -8.06 11.08
C ALA A 370 21.92 -6.92 10.44
N PHE A 371 20.70 -7.18 9.98
CA PHE A 371 19.82 -6.16 9.44
C PHE A 371 19.22 -5.28 10.53
N VAL A 372 18.79 -5.87 11.64
CA VAL A 372 18.19 -5.17 12.79
C VAL A 372 19.31 -4.52 13.61
N THR A 373 19.53 -3.23 13.41
CA THR A 373 20.55 -2.44 14.11
C THR A 373 19.97 -1.54 15.20
N THR A 374 18.66 -1.22 15.13
CA THR A 374 17.99 -0.33 16.10
C THR A 374 17.69 -0.94 17.46
N ILE A 375 17.61 -2.27 17.56
CA ILE A 375 17.55 -2.97 18.86
C ILE A 375 18.97 -3.50 19.19
N PRO A 376 19.56 -3.14 20.36
CA PRO A 376 20.85 -3.66 20.78
C PRO A 376 20.78 -5.17 21.12
N PRO A 377 21.90 -5.92 21.03
CA PRO A 377 21.93 -7.34 21.41
C PRO A 377 21.45 -7.58 22.85
N GLY A 378 20.52 -8.51 23.03
CA GLY A 378 19.92 -8.85 24.31
C GLY A 378 18.52 -9.43 24.15
N GLU A 379 17.84 -9.70 25.27
CA GLU A 379 16.55 -10.38 25.33
C GLU A 379 15.48 -9.76 24.42
N GLU A 380 15.38 -8.42 24.36
CA GLU A 380 14.40 -7.76 23.48
C GLU A 380 14.69 -8.03 22.00
N LYS A 381 15.97 -8.02 21.58
CA LYS A 381 16.33 -8.34 20.20
C LYS A 381 16.01 -9.80 19.89
N ASP A 382 16.26 -10.71 20.82
CA ASP A 382 15.91 -12.12 20.65
C ASP A 382 14.39 -12.32 20.55
N GLN A 383 13.59 -11.58 21.33
CA GLN A 383 12.13 -11.55 21.22
C GLN A 383 11.67 -11.01 19.86
N PHE A 384 12.20 -9.86 19.42
CA PHE A 384 11.87 -9.26 18.13
C PHE A 384 12.24 -10.18 16.95
N LEU A 385 13.41 -10.81 17.00
CA LEU A 385 13.85 -11.75 15.97
C LEU A 385 12.98 -13.03 15.96
N ARG A 386 12.44 -13.48 17.10
CA ARG A 386 11.42 -14.54 17.14
C ARG A 386 10.11 -14.06 16.50
N PHE A 387 9.64 -12.88 16.84
CA PHE A 387 8.43 -12.26 16.27
C PHE A 387 8.52 -12.12 14.74
N ILE A 388 9.59 -11.53 14.22
CA ILE A 388 9.82 -11.37 12.77
C ILE A 388 9.90 -12.72 12.05
N ARG A 389 10.50 -13.76 12.65
CA ARG A 389 10.55 -15.10 12.04
C ARG A 389 9.17 -15.77 11.90
N LYS A 390 8.26 -15.56 12.85
CA LYS A 390 6.85 -16.02 12.73
C LYS A 390 6.12 -15.40 11.53
N ILE A 391 6.50 -14.17 11.15
CA ILE A 391 5.89 -13.40 10.06
C ILE A 391 6.57 -13.69 8.72
N LEU A 392 7.90 -13.63 8.67
CA LEU A 392 8.69 -13.83 7.47
C LEU A 392 9.12 -15.30 7.37
N THR A 393 8.13 -16.15 7.09
CA THR A 393 8.30 -17.59 6.82
C THR A 393 7.92 -17.91 5.38
N TRP A 394 8.69 -18.81 4.75
CA TRP A 394 8.49 -19.29 3.38
C TRP A 394 7.10 -19.86 3.16
N ASP A 395 6.72 -20.85 3.99
CA ASP A 395 5.43 -21.52 3.91
C ASP A 395 4.32 -20.62 4.46
N PRO A 396 3.32 -20.22 3.64
CA PRO A 396 2.21 -19.40 4.09
C PRO A 396 1.29 -20.11 5.10
N GLU A 397 1.25 -21.45 5.14
CA GLU A 397 0.46 -22.21 6.12
C GLU A 397 1.13 -22.24 7.51
N ALA A 398 2.46 -22.13 7.55
CA ALA A 398 3.24 -22.03 8.79
C ALA A 398 3.44 -20.59 9.28
N ARG A 399 2.99 -19.59 8.50
CA ARG A 399 3.09 -18.17 8.82
C ARG A 399 2.04 -17.82 9.89
N ALA A 400 2.46 -17.19 10.98
CA ALA A 400 1.56 -16.84 12.07
C ALA A 400 0.45 -15.89 11.60
N ASN A 401 -0.75 -16.04 12.15
CA ASN A 401 -1.89 -15.20 11.80
C ASN A 401 -1.98 -13.96 12.71
N SER A 402 -2.83 -12.99 12.33
CA SER A 402 -3.00 -11.73 13.07
C SER A 402 -3.42 -11.90 14.54
N TYR A 403 -4.20 -12.94 14.87
CA TYR A 403 -4.62 -13.19 16.25
C TYR A 403 -3.45 -13.61 17.14
N GLU A 404 -2.57 -14.48 16.62
CA GLU A 404 -1.34 -14.90 17.32
C GLU A 404 -0.34 -13.74 17.47
N LEU A 405 -0.25 -12.86 16.47
CA LEU A 405 0.70 -11.75 16.43
C LEU A 405 0.31 -10.56 17.32
N ILE A 406 -0.99 -10.36 17.59
CA ILE A 406 -1.47 -9.38 18.58
C ILE A 406 -0.98 -9.75 19.99
N GLN A 407 -0.96 -11.05 20.32
CA GLN A 407 -0.62 -11.55 21.66
C GLN A 407 0.87 -11.90 21.83
N ASP A 408 1.71 -11.59 20.84
CA ASP A 408 3.13 -11.98 20.86
C ASP A 408 3.91 -11.33 22.00
N GLU A 409 4.90 -12.06 22.54
CA GLU A 409 5.80 -11.63 23.61
C GLU A 409 6.45 -10.26 23.34
N TRP A 410 6.97 -10.04 22.12
CA TRP A 410 7.56 -8.75 21.77
C TRP A 410 6.50 -7.65 21.64
N MET A 411 5.31 -7.98 21.13
CA MET A 411 4.19 -7.05 20.99
C MET A 411 3.62 -6.63 22.35
N MET A 412 3.61 -7.53 23.33
CA MET A 412 3.10 -7.27 24.68
C MET A 412 4.16 -6.76 25.67
N ARG A 413 5.46 -6.75 25.32
CA ARG A 413 6.54 -6.19 26.16
C ARG A 413 6.22 -4.72 26.55
N PRO A 414 6.29 -4.32 27.83
CA PRO A 414 6.11 -2.91 28.21
C PRO A 414 7.24 -2.03 27.63
N PRO A 415 6.99 -0.73 27.36
CA PRO A 415 8.03 0.19 26.92
C PRO A 415 9.11 0.38 28.00
N SER A 416 10.37 0.51 27.59
CA SER A 416 11.45 0.91 28.51
C SER A 416 11.42 2.42 28.80
N GLU A 417 12.20 2.87 29.78
CA GLU A 417 12.42 4.31 30.00
C GLU A 417 13.07 4.97 28.77
N GLU A 418 14.01 4.29 28.11
CA GLU A 418 14.64 4.73 26.86
C GLU A 418 13.62 4.89 25.73
N ASP A 419 12.65 3.97 25.62
CA ASP A 419 11.57 4.05 24.63
C ASP A 419 10.72 5.31 24.84
N MET A 420 10.37 5.62 26.08
CA MET A 420 9.60 6.82 26.43
C MET A 420 10.42 8.10 26.19
N MET A 421 11.71 8.11 26.53
CA MET A 421 12.59 9.26 26.27
C MET A 421 12.82 9.48 24.77
N SER A 422 12.99 8.42 23.97
CA SER A 422 13.22 8.54 22.52
C SER A 422 12.01 9.16 21.80
N LEU A 423 10.80 8.79 22.20
CA LEU A 423 9.57 9.38 21.67
C LEU A 423 9.44 10.86 22.08
N GLY A 424 9.66 11.18 23.36
CA GLY A 424 9.59 12.56 23.85
C GLY A 424 10.67 13.50 23.25
N THR A 425 11.85 12.99 22.94
CA THR A 425 12.96 13.80 22.38
C THR A 425 12.82 14.06 20.88
N GLN A 426 12.08 13.23 20.14
CA GLN A 426 11.89 13.38 18.69
C GLN A 426 10.56 14.04 18.29
N MET A 427 9.67 14.32 19.25
CA MET A 427 8.42 15.07 19.03
C MET A 427 8.47 16.53 19.53
N GLY A 428 9.63 16.99 20.01
CA GLY A 428 9.84 18.33 20.61
C GLY A 428 10.62 19.31 19.73
#